data_AF-A0AA85KBH6-F1
#
_entry.id   AF-A0AA85KBH6-F1
#
_cell.length_a   1.000
_cell.length_b   1.000
_cell.length_c   1.000
_cell.angle_alpha   90.00
_cell.angle_beta   90.00
_cell.angle_gamma   90.00
#
_symmetry.space_group_name_H-M   'P 1'
#
loop_
_entity.id
_entity.type
_entity.pdbx_description
1 polymer ?
#
loop_
_entity_poly.entity_id
_entity_poly.type
_entity_poly.pdbx_seq_one_letter_code
_entity_poly.pdbx_strand_id
1 'polypeptide(L)'
;MEFANSKTCYELKDHGVIHRPASEGPWNAEIFKKDFRVDIITEGEDLDVMEFDMVNVDCSFANAVRRILVSEVPSLAIERVYLNQNTSIMPDEVMCHRFGLIPLAVDPKYFMFPSKKPPSSDEIGGFDPKEHLVYDIHVAFTTPIKDPHGKKTKENTQEGSLPVPQYLSVYSSDLKWIPLPGQEEHFSENNAPLPVSSTILINKIALGDEIEARCVAVKGIGRDHAKFSPVAAAYYKLHPIIKLLQPIEGELAVKLQKSFAPGVIGINPTTGQAFVANARLDNGSREHMRHSEFRDDVVFAGMDSSHCIFTVETIAPGCRPPASLVRCAFDVMISKCCHYLAVIETPGFGDHIEEECKPFTGSGDTASESQTTEKCLTSAKGNRSQLNGREVGLEVAHVSRDKLRATFIFHGEDHTLGLALRYCVLRNQLVNFCGYCVPHPLEDMINFDIQMKRGSAIDALRDGLQCLHDCFKHIKQTFKSALKSSRSTRK
;
A
#
# COMPACT_ATOMS: atom_id res chain seq x y z
N MET A 1 32.44 23.90 -4.19
CA MET A 1 31.17 24.44 -3.65
C MET A 1 30.06 24.58 -4.71
N GLU A 2 30.33 24.47 -6.01
CA GLU A 2 29.31 24.73 -7.07
C GLU A 2 28.29 23.61 -7.33
N PHE A 3 28.53 22.36 -6.90
CA PHE A 3 27.63 21.24 -7.21
C PHE A 3 26.44 21.06 -6.27
N ALA A 4 26.38 21.80 -5.16
CA ALA A 4 25.27 21.74 -4.21
C ALA A 4 23.95 22.32 -4.76
N ASN A 5 23.97 22.92 -5.97
CA ASN A 5 22.86 23.74 -6.48
C ASN A 5 21.98 23.10 -7.56
N SER A 6 22.25 21.87 -8.05
CA SER A 6 21.49 21.38 -9.22
C SER A 6 20.25 20.53 -8.88
N LYS A 7 20.21 19.87 -7.72
CA LYS A 7 19.11 18.96 -7.33
C LYS A 7 18.91 18.94 -5.82
N THR A 8 17.64 18.89 -5.41
CA THR A 8 17.26 18.69 -4.02
C THR A 8 17.77 17.33 -3.57
N CYS A 9 18.50 17.29 -2.46
CA CYS A 9 19.03 16.05 -1.91
C CYS A 9 19.00 16.06 -0.39
N TYR A 10 18.96 14.86 0.17
CA TYR A 10 19.13 14.64 1.60
C TYR A 10 20.56 14.21 1.84
N GLU A 11 21.34 15.07 2.48
CA GLU A 11 22.70 14.75 2.87
C GLU A 11 22.70 13.94 4.17
N LEU A 12 23.44 12.85 4.20
CA LEU A 12 23.65 12.05 5.38
C LEU A 12 24.83 12.64 6.18
N LYS A 13 24.60 12.89 7.47
CA LYS A 13 25.65 13.25 8.44
C LYS A 13 25.64 12.26 9.61
N ASP A 14 26.67 12.33 10.46
CA ASP A 14 26.86 11.45 11.62
C ASP A 14 25.64 11.40 12.55
N HIS A 15 25.04 12.56 12.82
CA HIS A 15 23.97 12.70 13.82
C HIS A 15 22.61 13.08 13.22
N GLY A 16 22.48 13.08 11.89
CA GLY A 16 21.23 13.51 11.27
C GLY A 16 21.23 13.44 9.75
N VAL A 17 20.12 13.91 9.19
CA VAL A 17 19.92 14.05 7.75
C VAL A 17 19.62 15.52 7.48
N ILE A 18 20.39 16.14 6.60
CA ILE A 18 20.25 17.55 6.25
C ILE A 18 19.52 17.63 4.90
N HIS A 19 18.39 18.32 4.87
CA HIS A 19 17.72 18.63 3.61
C HIS A 19 18.43 19.79 2.92
N ARG A 20 18.98 19.54 1.73
CA ARG A 20 19.57 20.55 0.85
C ARG A 20 18.60 20.82 -0.31
N PRO A 21 17.75 21.87 -0.22
CA PRO A 21 16.84 22.23 -1.30
C PRO A 21 17.63 22.77 -2.50
N ALA A 22 17.24 22.38 -3.71
CA ALA A 22 17.69 23.08 -4.91
C ALA A 22 16.95 24.40 -5.10
N SER A 23 17.49 25.28 -5.96
CA SER A 23 16.73 26.42 -6.47
C SER A 23 15.54 25.91 -7.28
N GLU A 24 14.36 25.87 -6.68
CA GLU A 24 13.14 25.42 -7.37
C GLU A 24 12.75 26.45 -8.44
N GLY A 25 12.79 26.04 -9.71
CA GLY A 25 12.10 26.76 -10.78
C GLY A 25 10.59 26.65 -10.63
N PRO A 26 9.81 27.45 -11.39
CA PRO A 26 8.35 27.31 -11.39
C PRO A 26 7.95 25.90 -11.84
N TRP A 27 7.34 25.13 -10.94
CA TRP A 27 6.82 23.80 -11.28
C TRP A 27 5.59 23.93 -12.17
N ASN A 28 5.54 23.13 -13.23
CA ASN A 28 4.38 23.01 -14.12
C ASN A 28 4.17 21.52 -14.41
N ALA A 29 2.91 21.08 -14.47
CA ALA A 29 2.55 19.72 -14.86
C ALA A 29 3.18 19.33 -16.21
N GLU A 30 3.34 20.26 -17.15
CA GLU A 30 4.00 20.00 -18.44
C GLU A 30 5.51 19.75 -18.31
N ILE A 31 6.18 20.45 -17.38
CA ILE A 31 7.60 20.21 -17.07
C ILE A 31 7.74 18.82 -16.43
N PHE A 32 6.85 18.50 -15.48
CA PHE A 32 6.82 17.17 -14.87
C PHE A 32 6.63 16.06 -15.92
N LYS A 33 5.67 16.20 -16.84
CA LYS A 33 5.42 15.23 -17.92
C LYS A 33 6.62 15.03 -18.86
N LYS A 34 7.43 16.07 -19.06
CA LYS A 34 8.61 16.01 -19.91
C LYS A 34 9.78 15.30 -19.22
N ASP A 35 9.99 15.59 -17.95
CA ASP A 35 11.19 15.18 -17.22
C ASP A 35 11.00 13.85 -16.45
N PHE A 36 9.75 13.48 -16.14
CA PHE A 36 9.43 12.23 -15.47
C PHE A 36 9.74 11.01 -16.34
N ARG A 37 10.43 10.03 -15.77
CA ARG A 37 10.73 8.75 -16.44
C ARG A 37 10.61 7.58 -15.47
N VAL A 38 10.39 6.40 -16.05
CA VAL A 38 10.31 5.13 -15.34
C VAL A 38 11.28 4.15 -15.97
N ASP A 39 12.15 3.57 -15.16
CA ASP A 39 13.12 2.57 -15.60
C ASP A 39 12.80 1.23 -14.93
N ILE A 40 12.53 0.18 -15.72
CA ILE A 40 12.23 -1.17 -15.19
C ILE A 40 13.55 -1.93 -15.06
N ILE A 41 13.91 -2.32 -13.84
CA ILE A 41 15.18 -3.02 -13.56
C ILE A 41 14.93 -4.53 -13.56
N THR A 42 14.06 -4.98 -12.67
CA THR A 42 13.72 -6.39 -12.50
C THR A 42 12.23 -6.57 -12.71
N GLU A 43 11.86 -7.47 -13.62
CA GLU A 43 10.48 -7.86 -13.92
C GLU A 43 10.54 -9.32 -14.38
N GLY A 44 9.51 -10.11 -14.15
CA GLY A 44 9.36 -11.44 -14.74
C GLY A 44 7.90 -11.84 -14.61
N GLU A 45 7.41 -12.69 -15.51
CA GLU A 45 6.02 -13.17 -15.41
C GLU A 45 5.87 -14.14 -14.23
N ASP A 46 6.92 -14.90 -13.90
CA ASP A 46 6.97 -15.81 -12.75
C ASP A 46 7.68 -15.22 -11.52
N LEU A 47 8.14 -13.97 -11.59
CA LEU A 47 8.77 -13.32 -10.45
C LEU A 47 7.71 -12.70 -9.54
N ASP A 48 7.80 -13.05 -8.27
CA ASP A 48 7.05 -12.45 -7.17
C ASP A 48 7.51 -11.01 -6.88
N VAL A 49 8.75 -10.67 -7.23
CA VAL A 49 9.35 -9.34 -7.01
C VAL A 49 9.49 -8.56 -8.32
N MET A 50 9.13 -7.28 -8.28
CA MET A 50 9.44 -6.30 -9.31
C MET A 50 10.21 -5.12 -8.71
N GLU A 51 11.28 -4.70 -9.39
CA GLU A 51 12.05 -3.52 -9.05
C GLU A 51 12.03 -2.52 -10.22
N PHE A 52 11.61 -1.28 -9.93
CA PHE A 52 11.57 -0.21 -10.93
C PHE A 52 11.88 1.14 -10.30
N ASP A 53 12.35 2.07 -11.10
CA ASP A 53 12.69 3.42 -10.68
C ASP A 53 11.65 4.42 -11.17
N MET A 54 11.28 5.36 -10.32
CA MET A 54 10.56 6.57 -10.67
C MET A 54 11.52 7.75 -10.51
N VAL A 55 11.89 8.39 -11.62
CA VAL A 55 12.84 9.50 -11.63
C VAL A 55 12.12 10.80 -11.94
N ASN A 56 12.54 11.86 -11.27
CA ASN A 56 11.92 13.17 -11.26
C ASN A 56 10.49 13.16 -10.70
N VAL A 57 10.31 12.53 -9.55
CA VAL A 57 9.04 12.49 -8.82
C VAL A 57 9.23 12.95 -7.38
N ASP A 58 8.24 13.66 -6.84
CA ASP A 58 8.24 14.03 -5.43
C ASP A 58 7.86 12.83 -4.53
N CYS A 59 8.41 12.80 -3.32
CA CYS A 59 8.15 11.77 -2.32
C CYS A 59 6.66 11.60 -1.99
N SER A 60 5.84 12.66 -2.15
CA SER A 60 4.40 12.61 -1.92
C SER A 60 3.69 11.66 -2.89
N PHE A 61 4.01 11.70 -4.19
CA PHE A 61 3.44 10.77 -5.17
C PHE A 61 3.95 9.36 -4.94
N ALA A 62 5.26 9.20 -4.70
CA ALA A 62 5.86 7.90 -4.43
C ALA A 62 5.24 7.23 -3.18
N ASN A 63 5.08 7.99 -2.09
CA ASN A 63 4.44 7.50 -0.87
C ASN A 63 2.96 7.20 -1.08
N ALA A 64 2.24 7.98 -1.89
CA ALA A 64 0.85 7.68 -2.24
C ALA A 64 0.73 6.33 -2.97
N VAL A 65 1.59 6.06 -3.96
CA VAL A 65 1.63 4.76 -4.66
C VAL A 65 1.92 3.62 -3.69
N ARG A 66 2.90 3.78 -2.81
CA ARG A 66 3.24 2.79 -1.77
C ARG A 66 2.06 2.50 -0.85
N ARG A 67 1.38 3.53 -0.35
CA ARG A 67 0.21 3.38 0.55
C ARG A 67 -0.96 2.70 -0.15
N ILE A 68 -1.23 3.07 -1.39
CA ILE A 68 -2.29 2.45 -2.19
C ILE A 68 -2.02 0.96 -2.40
N LEU A 69 -0.79 0.59 -2.78
CA LEU A 69 -0.39 -0.80 -2.97
C LEU A 69 -0.67 -1.68 -1.74
N VAL A 70 -0.37 -1.16 -0.54
CA VAL A 70 -0.53 -1.90 0.71
C VAL A 70 -1.98 -1.94 1.18
N SER A 71 -2.71 -0.83 1.08
CA SER A 71 -3.96 -0.64 1.82
C SER A 71 -5.21 -0.48 0.95
N GLU A 72 -5.10 -0.11 -0.32
CA GLU A 72 -6.28 0.26 -1.13
C GLU A 72 -6.46 -0.56 -2.39
N VAL A 73 -5.42 -1.26 -2.85
CA VAL A 73 -5.56 -2.22 -3.94
C VAL A 73 -6.39 -3.42 -3.43
N PRO A 74 -7.56 -3.72 -4.04
CA PRO A 74 -8.45 -4.75 -3.51
C PRO A 74 -7.92 -6.16 -3.74
N SER A 75 -8.30 -7.12 -2.91
CA SER A 75 -8.02 -8.55 -3.08
C SER A 75 -9.17 -9.41 -2.52
N LEU A 76 -9.13 -10.72 -2.74
CA LEU A 76 -10.05 -11.66 -2.09
C LEU A 76 -9.37 -12.34 -0.90
N ALA A 77 -10.10 -12.45 0.20
CA ALA A 77 -9.70 -13.23 1.36
C ALA A 77 -10.94 -13.85 2.03
N ILE A 78 -10.72 -14.92 2.80
CA ILE A 78 -11.80 -15.57 3.58
C ILE A 78 -12.25 -14.62 4.69
N GLU A 79 -13.55 -14.34 4.72
CA GLU A 79 -14.18 -13.42 5.67
C GLU A 79 -15.06 -14.17 6.66
N ARG A 80 -15.86 -15.11 6.16
CA ARG A 80 -16.80 -15.88 6.97
C ARG A 80 -16.44 -17.35 6.94
N VAL A 81 -16.45 -18.00 8.10
CA VAL A 81 -16.29 -19.44 8.23
C VAL A 81 -17.50 -19.97 8.99
N TYR A 82 -18.21 -20.93 8.40
CA TYR A 82 -19.29 -21.68 9.01
C TYR A 82 -18.68 -22.99 9.49
N LEU A 83 -18.57 -23.13 10.80
CA LEU A 83 -18.01 -24.32 11.44
C LEU A 83 -19.13 -25.29 11.77
N ASN A 84 -19.05 -26.49 11.20
CA ASN A 84 -19.99 -27.57 11.49
C ASN A 84 -19.43 -28.46 12.59
N GLN A 85 -18.13 -28.78 12.50
CA GLN A 85 -17.42 -29.57 13.49
C GLN A 85 -15.96 -29.11 13.63
N ASN A 86 -15.50 -28.95 14.86
CA ASN A 86 -14.08 -28.83 15.19
C ASN A 86 -13.83 -29.55 16.51
N THR A 87 -13.23 -30.75 16.43
CA THR A 87 -12.81 -31.53 17.61
C THR A 87 -11.31 -31.43 17.87
N SER A 88 -10.60 -30.62 17.10
CA SER A 88 -9.16 -30.44 17.25
C SER A 88 -8.80 -29.65 18.52
N ILE A 89 -7.52 -29.66 18.86
CA ILE A 89 -6.98 -28.90 19.99
C ILE A 89 -7.02 -27.38 19.74
N MET A 90 -7.03 -26.96 18.48
CA MET A 90 -7.00 -25.53 18.13
C MET A 90 -8.38 -24.89 18.34
N PRO A 91 -8.47 -23.79 19.10
CA PRO A 91 -9.72 -23.05 19.25
C PRO A 91 -10.28 -22.54 17.92
N ASP A 92 -11.60 -22.49 17.83
CA ASP A 92 -12.35 -22.12 16.63
C ASP A 92 -11.92 -20.76 16.08
N GLU A 93 -11.79 -19.75 16.94
CA GLU A 93 -11.44 -18.38 16.56
C GLU A 93 -10.03 -18.29 15.97
N VAL A 94 -9.09 -19.06 16.51
CA VAL A 94 -7.70 -19.11 16.02
C VAL A 94 -7.67 -19.80 14.65
N MET A 95 -8.41 -20.90 14.51
CA MET A 95 -8.50 -21.61 13.25
C MET A 95 -9.16 -20.75 12.15
N CYS A 96 -10.27 -20.08 12.47
CA CYS A 96 -10.96 -19.15 11.57
C CYS A 96 -10.05 -18.00 11.14
N HIS A 97 -9.29 -17.43 12.08
CA HIS A 97 -8.33 -16.38 11.79
C HIS A 97 -7.23 -16.87 10.84
N ARG A 98 -6.73 -18.12 11.02
CA ARG A 98 -5.76 -18.72 10.09
C ARG A 98 -6.34 -18.92 8.69
N PHE A 99 -7.58 -19.41 8.56
CA PHE A 99 -8.25 -19.50 7.26
C PHE A 99 -8.32 -18.13 6.56
N GLY A 100 -8.66 -17.08 7.31
CA GLY A 100 -8.70 -15.70 6.79
C GLY A 100 -7.38 -15.18 6.21
N LEU A 101 -6.24 -15.69 6.67
CA LEU A 101 -4.90 -15.28 6.23
C LEU A 101 -4.33 -16.12 5.09
N ILE A 102 -5.06 -17.13 4.60
CA ILE A 102 -4.63 -17.93 3.45
C ILE A 102 -4.80 -17.09 2.17
N PRO A 103 -3.72 -16.80 1.43
CA PRO A 103 -3.82 -16.04 0.19
C PRO A 103 -4.49 -16.88 -0.89
N LEU A 104 -5.46 -16.30 -1.60
CA LEU A 104 -6.20 -16.95 -2.67
C LEU A 104 -5.67 -16.51 -4.04
N ALA A 105 -5.43 -17.45 -4.94
CA ALA A 105 -4.96 -17.20 -6.31
C ALA A 105 -6.12 -16.79 -7.21
N VAL A 106 -6.67 -15.60 -6.97
CA VAL A 106 -7.88 -15.11 -7.67
C VAL A 106 -7.71 -13.65 -8.06
N ASP A 107 -8.08 -13.30 -9.29
CA ASP A 107 -8.11 -11.91 -9.73
C ASP A 107 -9.40 -11.22 -9.22
N PRO A 108 -9.28 -10.18 -8.38
CA PRO A 108 -10.43 -9.47 -7.81
C PRO A 108 -11.28 -8.72 -8.84
N LYS A 109 -10.86 -8.62 -10.11
CA LYS A 109 -11.68 -7.99 -11.17
C LYS A 109 -12.96 -8.75 -11.47
N TYR A 110 -13.01 -10.06 -11.22
CA TYR A 110 -14.18 -10.90 -11.48
C TYR A 110 -15.29 -10.74 -10.43
N PHE A 111 -14.98 -10.10 -9.30
CA PHE A 111 -15.90 -9.95 -8.18
C PHE A 111 -16.23 -8.48 -7.91
N MET A 112 -17.48 -8.24 -7.53
CA MET A 112 -17.93 -6.96 -7.00
C MET A 112 -17.57 -6.85 -5.52
N PHE A 113 -17.54 -5.61 -4.99
CA PHE A 113 -17.46 -5.44 -3.55
C PHE A 113 -18.77 -5.89 -2.91
N PRO A 114 -18.72 -6.55 -1.73
CA PRO A 114 -19.91 -7.05 -1.08
C PRO A 114 -20.83 -5.89 -0.67
N SER A 115 -22.10 -5.96 -1.08
CA SER A 115 -23.11 -4.94 -0.72
C SER A 115 -23.58 -5.10 0.73
N LYS A 116 -23.54 -6.33 1.23
CA LYS A 116 -23.97 -6.72 2.59
C LYS A 116 -22.96 -7.71 3.16
N LYS A 117 -23.00 -7.90 4.48
CA LYS A 117 -22.23 -8.97 5.11
C LYS A 117 -22.70 -10.34 4.59
N PRO A 118 -21.82 -11.35 4.52
CA PRO A 118 -22.21 -12.71 4.18
C PRO A 118 -23.39 -13.20 5.02
N PRO A 119 -24.28 -14.05 4.47
CA PRO A 119 -25.48 -14.52 5.15
C PRO A 119 -25.15 -15.25 6.46
N SER A 120 -26.11 -15.33 7.39
CA SER A 120 -25.92 -16.07 8.63
C SER A 120 -25.98 -17.59 8.46
N SER A 121 -26.68 -18.06 7.42
CA SER A 121 -26.79 -19.47 7.04
C SER A 121 -25.67 -19.88 6.08
N ASP A 122 -25.27 -21.15 6.12
CA ASP A 122 -24.29 -21.78 5.25
C ASP A 122 -24.90 -22.34 3.95
N GLU A 123 -26.21 -22.17 3.75
CA GLU A 123 -26.92 -22.60 2.54
C GLU A 123 -26.38 -21.95 1.26
N ILE A 124 -26.04 -22.80 0.27
CA ILE A 124 -25.40 -22.37 -0.98
C ILE A 124 -26.26 -21.34 -1.74
N GLY A 125 -27.59 -21.49 -1.71
CA GLY A 125 -28.52 -20.58 -2.38
C GLY A 125 -28.52 -19.16 -1.83
N GLY A 126 -27.96 -18.93 -0.64
CA GLY A 126 -27.84 -17.60 -0.03
C GLY A 126 -26.63 -16.79 -0.50
N PHE A 127 -25.69 -17.40 -1.22
CA PHE A 127 -24.48 -16.72 -1.68
C PHE A 127 -24.64 -16.16 -3.10
N ASP A 128 -24.33 -14.88 -3.26
CA ASP A 128 -24.27 -14.24 -4.58
C ASP A 128 -22.99 -14.67 -5.33
N PRO A 129 -23.09 -15.30 -6.53
CA PRO A 129 -21.94 -15.70 -7.34
C PRO A 129 -20.99 -14.57 -7.75
N LYS A 130 -21.46 -13.32 -7.76
CA LYS A 130 -20.68 -12.12 -8.15
C LYS A 130 -19.91 -11.50 -6.98
N GLU A 131 -20.32 -11.78 -5.74
CA GLU A 131 -19.72 -11.21 -4.52
C GLU A 131 -18.95 -12.25 -3.71
N HIS A 132 -19.34 -13.53 -3.79
CA HIS A 132 -18.87 -14.60 -2.90
C HIS A 132 -18.13 -15.71 -3.64
N LEU A 133 -17.16 -16.29 -2.95
CA LEU A 133 -16.43 -17.47 -3.38
C LEU A 133 -16.37 -18.48 -2.24
N VAL A 134 -16.79 -19.72 -2.49
CA VAL A 134 -17.05 -20.71 -1.43
C VAL A 134 -16.05 -21.85 -1.48
N TYR A 135 -15.59 -22.28 -0.32
CA TYR A 135 -14.68 -23.40 -0.13
C TYR A 135 -15.19 -24.30 1.00
N ASP A 136 -15.14 -25.61 0.80
CA ASP A 136 -15.41 -26.59 1.85
C ASP A 136 -14.12 -27.28 2.27
N ILE A 137 -13.97 -27.51 3.57
CA ILE A 137 -12.91 -28.33 4.14
C ILE A 137 -13.55 -29.41 5.01
N HIS A 138 -13.15 -30.65 4.76
CA HIS A 138 -13.58 -31.82 5.52
C HIS A 138 -12.41 -32.78 5.66
N VAL A 139 -11.85 -32.85 6.86
CA VAL A 139 -10.69 -33.70 7.19
C VAL A 139 -10.96 -34.41 8.50
N ALA A 140 -11.01 -35.74 8.46
CA ALA A 140 -11.19 -36.60 9.63
C ALA A 140 -10.02 -37.59 9.76
N PHE A 141 -9.38 -37.65 10.93
CA PHE A 141 -8.28 -38.57 11.18
C PHE A 141 -8.79 -39.82 11.91
N THR A 142 -9.34 -40.77 11.15
CA THR A 142 -10.00 -41.97 11.72
C THR A 142 -9.09 -43.19 11.79
N THR A 143 -8.05 -43.27 10.95
CA THR A 143 -7.17 -44.44 10.84
C THR A 143 -5.73 -44.08 11.12
N PRO A 144 -5.02 -44.81 12.01
CA PRO A 144 -3.63 -44.50 12.32
C PRO A 144 -2.74 -44.70 11.09
N ILE A 145 -1.77 -43.79 10.94
CA ILE A 145 -0.76 -43.84 9.89
C ILE A 145 0.13 -45.06 10.16
N LYS A 146 0.20 -45.99 9.19
CA LYS A 146 1.12 -47.13 9.22
C LYS A 146 2.52 -46.65 8.85
N ASP A 147 3.53 -46.94 9.66
CA ASP A 147 4.91 -46.57 9.36
C ASP A 147 5.35 -47.07 7.97
N PRO A 148 5.85 -46.20 7.07
CA PRO A 148 6.30 -46.58 5.73
C PRO A 148 7.47 -47.57 5.76
N HIS A 149 8.20 -47.63 6.87
CA HIS A 149 9.40 -48.43 7.01
C HIS A 149 9.16 -49.85 7.50
N GLY A 150 7.92 -50.35 7.63
CA GLY A 150 7.65 -51.77 7.85
C GLY A 150 8.41 -52.43 9.02
N LYS A 151 9.08 -51.65 9.87
CA LYS A 151 9.66 -52.12 11.11
C LYS A 151 8.44 -52.36 11.95
N LYS A 152 8.01 -53.62 11.96
CA LYS A 152 7.47 -54.23 13.15
C LYS A 152 8.45 -53.84 14.27
N THR A 153 8.19 -52.72 14.94
CA THR A 153 8.61 -52.56 16.31
C THR A 153 8.05 -53.82 16.95
N LYS A 154 8.95 -54.77 17.23
CA LYS A 154 8.61 -55.88 18.10
C LYS A 154 7.87 -55.26 19.27
N GLU A 155 6.77 -55.86 19.65
CA GLU A 155 6.12 -55.67 20.95
C GLU A 155 7.15 -55.99 22.05
N ASN A 156 8.15 -55.14 22.20
CA ASN A 156 8.93 -55.02 23.41
C ASN A 156 8.22 -53.92 24.18
N THR A 157 7.03 -54.27 24.65
CA THR A 157 6.34 -53.60 25.73
C THR A 157 7.26 -53.68 26.94
N GLN A 158 8.19 -52.74 27.08
CA GLN A 158 8.56 -52.32 28.41
C GLN A 158 7.31 -51.66 28.96
N GLU A 159 6.66 -52.30 29.94
CA GLU A 159 5.55 -51.72 30.71
C GLU A 159 5.99 -50.32 31.18
N GLY A 160 5.47 -49.27 30.52
CA GLY A 160 5.77 -47.88 30.87
C GLY A 160 6.00 -46.90 29.72
N SER A 161 6.17 -47.33 28.46
CA SER A 161 6.29 -46.38 27.33
C SER A 161 4.92 -45.95 26.80
N LEU A 162 4.61 -44.65 26.89
CA LEU A 162 3.41 -44.04 26.29
C LEU A 162 3.36 -44.30 24.77
N PRO A 163 2.17 -44.52 24.17
CA PRO A 163 2.04 -44.61 22.72
C PRO A 163 2.59 -43.33 22.07
N VAL A 164 3.33 -43.46 20.96
CA VAL A 164 3.78 -42.29 20.19
C VAL A 164 2.52 -41.61 19.64
N PRO A 165 2.25 -40.34 19.99
CA PRO A 165 1.06 -39.67 19.50
C PRO A 165 1.18 -39.43 17.99
N GLN A 166 0.18 -39.87 17.24
CA GLN A 166 0.09 -39.64 15.80
C GLN A 166 -0.70 -38.37 15.54
N TYR A 167 -0.27 -37.62 14.53
CA TYR A 167 -0.93 -36.38 14.12
C TYR A 167 -1.09 -36.36 12.60
N LEU A 168 -2.25 -35.91 12.14
CA LEU A 168 -2.48 -35.57 10.74
C LEU A 168 -2.34 -34.05 10.57
N SER A 169 -1.53 -33.64 9.59
CA SER A 169 -1.37 -32.22 9.27
C SER A 169 -2.43 -31.82 8.24
N VAL A 170 -3.20 -30.78 8.56
CA VAL A 170 -4.20 -30.18 7.69
C VAL A 170 -3.58 -28.99 6.98
N TYR A 171 -3.61 -29.00 5.65
CA TYR A 171 -2.95 -28.02 4.80
C TYR A 171 -3.96 -27.19 4.01
N SER A 172 -3.50 -26.10 3.42
CA SER A 172 -4.30 -25.29 2.49
C SER A 172 -4.77 -26.05 1.25
N SER A 173 -4.10 -27.14 0.86
CA SER A 173 -4.58 -28.04 -0.20
C SER A 173 -5.92 -28.71 0.12
N ASP A 174 -6.29 -28.79 1.40
CA ASP A 174 -7.53 -29.46 1.83
C ASP A 174 -8.77 -28.58 1.63
N LEU A 175 -8.59 -27.29 1.31
CA LEU A 175 -9.68 -26.39 0.91
C LEU A 175 -10.13 -26.71 -0.52
N LYS A 176 -11.37 -27.18 -0.65
CA LYS A 176 -11.97 -27.53 -1.93
C LYS A 176 -12.92 -26.42 -2.37
N TRP A 177 -12.66 -25.82 -3.53
CA TRP A 177 -13.56 -24.83 -4.11
C TRP A 177 -14.90 -25.47 -4.51
N ILE A 178 -16.00 -24.82 -4.15
CA ILE A 178 -17.37 -25.18 -4.53
C ILE A 178 -17.89 -24.12 -5.52
N PRO A 179 -18.10 -24.46 -6.80
CA PRO A 179 -18.54 -23.49 -7.80
C PRO A 179 -19.97 -23.02 -7.53
N LEU A 180 -20.16 -21.70 -7.52
CA LEU A 180 -21.50 -21.10 -7.55
C LEU A 180 -22.00 -20.96 -9.00
N PRO A 181 -23.32 -20.89 -9.25
CA PRO A 181 -23.87 -20.78 -10.59
C PRO A 181 -23.25 -19.63 -11.41
N GLY A 182 -22.69 -19.95 -12.59
CA GLY A 182 -22.04 -18.99 -13.49
C GLY A 182 -20.53 -18.77 -13.27
N GLN A 183 -19.96 -19.27 -12.17
CA GLN A 183 -18.51 -19.15 -11.92
C GLN A 183 -17.67 -20.08 -12.81
N GLU A 184 -18.24 -21.22 -13.23
CA GLU A 184 -17.60 -22.20 -14.10
C GLU A 184 -17.18 -21.62 -15.47
N GLU A 185 -17.82 -20.53 -15.92
CA GLU A 185 -17.44 -19.83 -17.17
C GLU A 185 -16.09 -19.12 -17.04
N HIS A 186 -15.76 -18.64 -15.84
CA HIS A 186 -14.55 -17.85 -15.57
C HIS A 186 -13.42 -18.70 -14.98
N PHE A 187 -13.78 -19.77 -14.26
CA PHE A 187 -12.87 -20.66 -13.57
C PHE A 187 -13.02 -22.07 -14.14
N SER A 188 -12.00 -22.53 -14.87
CA SER A 188 -11.87 -23.90 -15.37
C SER A 188 -10.96 -24.72 -14.45
N GLU A 189 -10.87 -26.04 -14.66
CA GLU A 189 -9.97 -26.91 -13.88
C GLU A 189 -8.51 -26.42 -13.84
N ASN A 190 -8.05 -25.76 -14.91
CA ASN A 190 -6.68 -25.23 -15.00
C ASN A 190 -6.47 -23.85 -14.34
N ASN A 191 -7.56 -23.13 -14.02
CA ASN A 191 -7.52 -21.82 -13.37
C ASN A 191 -8.51 -21.80 -12.19
N ALA A 192 -8.57 -22.90 -11.45
CA ALA A 192 -9.45 -23.00 -10.31
C ALA A 192 -8.96 -22.00 -9.23
N PRO A 193 -9.89 -21.30 -8.57
CA PRO A 193 -9.53 -20.30 -7.56
C PRO A 193 -9.09 -21.03 -6.30
N LEU A 194 -7.84 -21.46 -6.24
CA LEU A 194 -7.28 -22.21 -5.12
C LEU A 194 -6.36 -21.32 -4.27
N PRO A 195 -5.99 -21.75 -3.05
CA PRO A 195 -4.92 -21.12 -2.29
C PRO A 195 -3.63 -21.01 -3.11
N VAL A 196 -2.90 -19.90 -2.96
CA VAL A 196 -1.65 -19.66 -3.73
C VAL A 196 -0.60 -20.74 -3.44
N SER A 197 -0.47 -21.13 -2.18
CA SER A 197 0.38 -22.26 -1.77
C SER A 197 -0.49 -23.37 -1.22
N SER A 198 -0.22 -24.60 -1.63
CA SER A 198 -0.88 -25.83 -1.18
C SER A 198 -0.31 -26.39 0.13
N THR A 199 0.80 -25.83 0.62
CA THR A 199 1.58 -26.40 1.74
C THR A 199 1.46 -25.59 3.04
N ILE A 200 0.56 -24.59 3.09
CA ILE A 200 0.34 -23.78 4.28
C ILE A 200 -0.31 -24.66 5.34
N LEU A 201 0.39 -24.94 6.43
CA LEU A 201 -0.14 -25.70 7.55
C LEU A 201 -1.23 -24.89 8.26
N ILE A 202 -2.45 -25.42 8.30
CA ILE A 202 -3.60 -24.81 8.98
C ILE A 202 -3.65 -25.30 10.41
N ASN A 203 -3.71 -26.62 10.59
CA ASN A 203 -3.89 -27.27 11.90
C ASN A 203 -3.21 -28.65 11.92
N LYS A 204 -3.04 -29.22 13.12
CA LYS A 204 -2.64 -30.61 13.32
C LYS A 204 -3.67 -31.28 14.21
N ILE A 205 -4.25 -32.37 13.72
CA ILE A 205 -5.34 -33.08 14.40
C ILE A 205 -4.87 -34.45 14.89
N ALA A 206 -5.39 -34.89 16.04
CA ALA A 206 -5.07 -36.18 16.64
C ALA A 206 -6.01 -37.29 16.13
N LEU A 207 -5.65 -38.55 16.39
CA LEU A 207 -6.48 -39.68 15.97
C LEU A 207 -7.85 -39.62 16.66
N GLY A 208 -8.92 -39.60 15.86
CA GLY A 208 -10.31 -39.43 16.30
C GLY A 208 -10.86 -38.02 16.03
N ASP A 209 -9.99 -37.04 15.76
CA ASP A 209 -10.42 -35.67 15.49
C ASP A 209 -10.89 -35.47 14.05
N GLU A 210 -11.76 -34.49 13.87
CA GLU A 210 -12.38 -34.08 12.63
C GLU A 210 -12.56 -32.55 12.59
N ILE A 211 -12.36 -31.99 11.39
CA ILE A 211 -12.65 -30.60 11.04
C ILE A 211 -13.59 -30.62 9.84
N GLU A 212 -14.74 -29.96 9.99
CA GLU A 212 -15.72 -29.71 8.93
C GLU A 212 -16.12 -28.23 8.95
N ALA A 213 -15.83 -27.52 7.87
CA ALA A 213 -16.16 -26.10 7.75
C ALA A 213 -16.41 -25.67 6.31
N ARG A 214 -17.22 -24.63 6.15
CA ARG A 214 -17.39 -23.89 4.90
C ARG A 214 -16.82 -22.49 5.05
N CYS A 215 -15.91 -22.11 4.17
CA CYS A 215 -15.27 -20.80 4.13
C CYS A 215 -15.81 -19.98 2.96
N VAL A 216 -16.11 -18.71 3.21
CA VAL A 216 -16.58 -17.76 2.20
C VAL A 216 -15.61 -16.60 2.10
N ALA A 217 -15.06 -16.43 0.91
CA ALA A 217 -14.20 -15.33 0.55
C ALA A 217 -14.97 -14.22 -0.15
N VAL A 218 -14.60 -12.98 0.16
CA VAL A 218 -15.17 -11.76 -0.41
C VAL A 218 -14.05 -10.83 -0.84
N LYS A 219 -14.40 -9.86 -1.69
CA LYS A 219 -13.49 -8.79 -2.09
C LYS A 219 -13.41 -7.71 -1.02
N GLY A 220 -12.20 -7.37 -0.59
CA GLY A 220 -11.93 -6.33 0.39
C GLY A 220 -10.66 -5.54 0.07
N ILE A 221 -10.26 -4.63 0.96
CA ILE A 221 -9.04 -3.81 0.83
C ILE A 221 -8.18 -3.89 2.10
N GLY A 222 -6.86 -3.74 1.94
CA GLY A 222 -5.90 -3.87 3.05
C GLY A 222 -6.08 -2.87 4.19
N ARG A 223 -6.77 -1.74 3.95
CA ARG A 223 -7.07 -0.71 4.95
C ARG A 223 -8.08 -1.19 5.99
N ASP A 224 -9.02 -2.05 5.58
CA ASP A 224 -10.00 -2.66 6.48
C ASP A 224 -9.34 -3.77 7.30
N HIS A 225 -8.64 -4.69 6.63
CA HIS A 225 -7.89 -5.74 7.31
C HIS A 225 -6.65 -6.14 6.50
N ALA A 226 -5.53 -6.38 7.19
CA ALA A 226 -4.24 -6.71 6.55
C ALA A 226 -4.29 -7.96 5.65
N LYS A 227 -5.21 -8.89 5.92
CA LYS A 227 -5.47 -10.09 5.08
C LYS A 227 -5.83 -9.76 3.64
N PHE A 228 -6.38 -8.57 3.40
CA PHE A 228 -6.70 -8.10 2.05
C PHE A 228 -5.53 -7.37 1.38
N SER A 229 -4.38 -7.23 2.03
CA SER A 229 -3.20 -6.65 1.38
C SER A 229 -2.68 -7.61 0.32
N PRO A 230 -2.57 -7.19 -0.95
CA PRO A 230 -2.16 -8.08 -2.03
C PRO A 230 -0.64 -8.14 -2.23
N VAL A 231 0.10 -7.34 -1.46
CA VAL A 231 1.56 -7.28 -1.49
C VAL A 231 2.11 -7.93 -0.23
N ALA A 232 3.17 -8.71 -0.37
CA ALA A 232 3.95 -9.14 0.78
C ALA A 232 4.74 -7.96 1.35
N ALA A 233 5.36 -7.19 0.45
CA ALA A 233 6.04 -5.96 0.76
C ALA A 233 5.94 -4.97 -0.41
N ALA A 234 5.72 -3.70 -0.10
CA ALA A 234 5.84 -2.61 -1.06
C ALA A 234 6.53 -1.44 -0.38
N TYR A 235 7.73 -1.12 -0.84
CA TYR A 235 8.54 -0.04 -0.29
C TYR A 235 9.34 0.63 -1.40
N TYR A 236 9.91 1.79 -1.06
CA TYR A 236 10.86 2.45 -1.92
C TYR A 236 12.03 2.98 -1.09
N LYS A 237 13.18 3.08 -1.73
CA LYS A 237 14.35 3.79 -1.22
C LYS A 237 14.68 4.94 -2.16
N LEU A 238 15.24 6.00 -1.61
CA LEU A 238 15.79 7.07 -2.44
C LEU A 238 17.12 6.61 -3.05
N HIS A 239 17.41 7.02 -4.29
CA HIS A 239 18.66 6.64 -4.93
C HIS A 239 19.86 7.24 -4.17
N PRO A 240 20.81 6.43 -3.69
CA PRO A 240 21.98 6.95 -3.00
C PRO A 240 22.84 7.79 -3.93
N ILE A 241 23.36 8.90 -3.41
CA ILE A 241 24.33 9.76 -4.07
C ILE A 241 25.62 9.63 -3.27
N ILE A 242 26.63 9.01 -3.85
CA ILE A 242 27.98 8.96 -3.27
C ILE A 242 28.90 9.71 -4.21
N LYS A 243 29.68 10.65 -3.68
CA LYS A 243 30.68 11.40 -4.43
C LYS A 243 31.97 11.46 -3.63
N LEU A 244 33.10 11.17 -4.29
CA LEU A 244 34.42 11.37 -3.73
C LEU A 244 34.85 12.79 -4.11
N LEU A 245 34.96 13.67 -3.13
CA LEU A 245 35.30 15.07 -3.34
C LEU A 245 36.81 15.27 -3.46
N GLN A 246 37.58 14.33 -2.91
CA GLN A 246 39.04 14.28 -3.00
C GLN A 246 39.47 12.93 -3.58
N PRO A 247 40.62 12.87 -4.29
CA PRO A 247 41.19 11.61 -4.74
C PRO A 247 41.63 10.77 -3.54
N ILE A 248 41.19 9.52 -3.48
CA ILE A 248 41.54 8.56 -2.42
C ILE A 248 42.23 7.38 -3.09
N GLU A 249 43.48 7.11 -2.70
CA GLU A 249 44.37 6.16 -3.37
C GLU A 249 45.01 5.18 -2.37
N GLY A 250 45.54 4.07 -2.90
CA GLY A 250 46.34 3.11 -2.13
C GLY A 250 45.56 2.41 -1.01
N GLU A 251 46.16 2.32 0.18
CA GLU A 251 45.54 1.62 1.33
C GLU A 251 44.24 2.29 1.79
N LEU A 252 44.14 3.62 1.66
CA LEU A 252 42.92 4.36 1.98
C LEU A 252 41.79 4.00 1.03
N ALA A 253 42.07 3.73 -0.25
CA ALA A 253 41.07 3.27 -1.22
C ALA A 253 40.52 1.89 -0.84
N VAL A 254 41.38 0.97 -0.40
CA VAL A 254 40.97 -0.36 0.09
C VAL A 254 40.14 -0.25 1.38
N LYS A 255 40.54 0.63 2.30
CA LYS A 255 39.79 0.91 3.53
C LYS A 255 38.43 1.51 3.22
N LEU A 256 38.36 2.47 2.30
CA LEU A 256 37.11 3.07 1.84
C LEU A 256 36.18 2.02 1.22
N GLN A 257 36.71 1.16 0.34
CA GLN A 257 35.94 0.10 -0.30
C GLN A 257 35.29 -0.84 0.73
N LYS A 258 36.01 -1.20 1.80
CA LYS A 258 35.48 -2.04 2.89
C LYS A 258 34.40 -1.35 3.74
N SER A 259 34.37 -0.03 3.75
CA SER A 259 33.36 0.77 4.46
C SER A 259 32.01 0.81 3.74
N PHE A 260 31.91 0.32 2.50
CA PHE A 260 30.67 0.27 1.73
C PHE A 260 30.30 -1.17 1.36
N ALA A 261 29.06 -1.36 0.92
CA ALA A 261 28.62 -2.66 0.41
C ALA A 261 29.47 -3.09 -0.82
N PRO A 262 29.68 -4.40 -1.02
CA PRO A 262 30.42 -4.90 -2.18
C PRO A 262 29.84 -4.39 -3.50
N GLY A 263 30.69 -3.87 -4.38
CA GLY A 263 30.30 -3.33 -5.69
C GLY A 263 29.94 -1.84 -5.70
N VAL A 264 29.85 -1.17 -4.54
CA VAL A 264 29.57 0.28 -4.48
C VAL A 264 30.80 1.09 -4.89
N ILE A 265 31.95 0.82 -4.26
CA ILE A 265 33.23 1.48 -4.53
C ILE A 265 34.14 0.52 -5.29
N GLY A 266 34.58 0.95 -6.47
CA GLY A 266 35.60 0.29 -7.27
C GLY A 266 36.97 0.90 -6.99
N ILE A 267 38.03 0.14 -7.26
CA ILE A 267 39.41 0.64 -7.26
C ILE A 267 39.95 0.41 -8.65
N ASN A 268 40.47 1.46 -9.28
CA ASN A 268 41.07 1.35 -10.60
C ASN A 268 42.39 0.57 -10.49
N PRO A 269 42.55 -0.56 -11.22
CA PRO A 269 43.75 -1.38 -11.11
C PRO A 269 45.03 -0.67 -11.60
N THR A 270 44.90 0.33 -12.48
CA THR A 270 46.05 1.05 -13.05
C THR A 270 46.51 2.20 -12.17
N THR A 271 45.56 2.97 -11.60
CA THR A 271 45.88 4.18 -10.81
C THR A 271 45.83 3.93 -9.30
N GLY A 272 45.22 2.83 -8.84
CA GLY A 272 45.00 2.58 -7.42
C GLY A 272 43.98 3.52 -6.76
N GLN A 273 43.28 4.32 -7.56
CA GLN A 273 42.31 5.32 -7.10
C GLN A 273 40.91 4.72 -6.92
N ALA A 274 40.25 5.06 -5.82
CA ALA A 274 38.86 4.71 -5.58
C ALA A 274 37.93 5.53 -6.50
N PHE A 275 36.87 4.88 -6.99
CA PHE A 275 35.79 5.53 -7.71
C PHE A 275 34.44 4.91 -7.34
N VAL A 276 33.36 5.65 -7.51
CA VAL A 276 32.00 5.13 -7.26
C VAL A 276 31.58 4.30 -8.47
N ALA A 277 31.47 2.98 -8.29
CA ALA A 277 31.09 2.06 -9.35
C ALA A 277 29.57 1.98 -9.48
N ASN A 278 28.86 1.68 -8.39
CA ASN A 278 27.40 1.63 -8.40
C ASN A 278 26.81 2.04 -7.04
N ALA A 279 26.36 3.30 -6.95
CA ALA A 279 25.74 3.82 -5.73
C ALA A 279 24.41 3.13 -5.36
N ARG A 280 23.71 2.49 -6.31
CA ARG A 280 22.42 1.80 -6.07
C ARG A 280 22.51 0.68 -5.04
N LEU A 281 23.68 0.02 -4.98
CA LEU A 281 23.93 -1.12 -4.11
C LEU A 281 24.19 -0.71 -2.66
N ASP A 282 24.36 0.58 -2.40
CA ASP A 282 24.59 1.06 -1.04
C ASP A 282 23.35 0.86 -0.17
N ASN A 283 23.59 0.45 1.07
CA ASN A 283 22.57 0.24 2.09
C ASN A 283 22.50 1.40 3.09
N GLY A 284 23.31 2.44 2.93
CA GLY A 284 23.32 3.62 3.80
C GLY A 284 23.88 3.34 5.19
N SER A 285 24.84 2.41 5.33
CA SER A 285 25.45 2.02 6.61
C SER A 285 26.14 3.16 7.36
N ARG A 286 26.63 4.17 6.63
CA ARG A 286 27.46 5.29 7.14
C ARG A 286 28.77 4.86 7.80
N GLU A 287 29.25 3.64 7.55
CA GLU A 287 30.49 3.14 8.17
C GLU A 287 31.71 4.00 7.83
N HIS A 288 31.77 4.56 6.61
CA HIS A 288 32.84 5.46 6.20
C HIS A 288 32.99 6.69 7.13
N MET A 289 31.92 7.16 7.76
CA MET A 289 31.94 8.31 8.67
C MET A 289 32.61 8.00 10.01
N ARG A 290 32.80 6.72 10.37
CA ARG A 290 33.52 6.33 11.59
C ARG A 290 35.03 6.52 11.47
N HIS A 291 35.54 6.61 10.24
CA HIS A 291 36.95 6.82 9.96
C HIS A 291 37.22 8.32 9.79
N SER A 292 38.12 8.87 10.60
CA SER A 292 38.47 10.29 10.55
C SER A 292 39.04 10.71 9.20
N GLU A 293 39.66 9.79 8.46
CA GLU A 293 40.27 10.06 7.16
C GLU A 293 39.24 10.31 6.03
N PHE A 294 37.97 9.92 6.23
CA PHE A 294 36.89 10.11 5.25
C PHE A 294 35.89 11.19 5.68
N ARG A 295 36.19 11.92 6.78
CA ARG A 295 35.39 13.04 7.29
C ARG A 295 35.69 14.34 6.51
N ASP A 296 35.11 15.45 6.97
CA ASP A 296 35.42 16.81 6.50
C ASP A 296 35.30 17.02 4.99
N ASP A 297 34.17 16.57 4.43
CA ASP A 297 33.85 16.70 3.01
C ASP A 297 34.88 16.02 2.08
N VAL A 298 35.49 14.91 2.52
CA VAL A 298 36.25 14.00 1.65
C VAL A 298 35.30 13.10 0.87
N VAL A 299 34.30 12.52 1.55
CA VAL A 299 33.24 11.71 0.95
C VAL A 299 31.90 12.37 1.20
N PHE A 300 31.17 12.64 0.13
CA PHE A 300 29.78 13.07 0.21
C PHE A 300 28.87 11.84 0.06
N ALA A 301 28.02 11.61 1.06
CA ALA A 301 26.95 10.62 1.02
C ALA A 301 25.60 11.31 1.21
N GLY A 302 24.66 11.03 0.31
CA GLY A 302 23.33 11.58 0.35
C GLY A 302 22.34 10.72 -0.41
N MET A 303 21.14 11.24 -0.58
CA MET A 303 20.03 10.59 -1.27
C MET A 303 19.35 11.61 -2.20
N ASP A 304 19.06 11.21 -3.44
CA ASP A 304 18.31 12.03 -4.38
C ASP A 304 16.83 11.99 -4.00
N SER A 305 16.24 13.13 -3.62
CA SER A 305 14.83 13.20 -3.24
C SER A 305 13.87 13.02 -4.43
N SER A 306 14.40 13.15 -5.66
CA SER A 306 13.65 13.07 -6.91
C SER A 306 13.71 11.70 -7.59
N HIS A 307 14.51 10.76 -7.05
CA HIS A 307 14.71 9.42 -7.63
C HIS A 307 14.35 8.36 -6.61
N CYS A 308 13.19 7.73 -6.80
CA CYS A 308 12.69 6.66 -5.96
C CYS A 308 12.90 5.30 -6.64
N ILE A 309 13.54 4.37 -5.93
CA ILE A 309 13.70 2.97 -6.32
C ILE A 309 12.61 2.17 -5.61
N PHE A 310 11.66 1.63 -6.35
CA PHE A 310 10.55 0.84 -5.83
C PHE A 310 10.84 -0.65 -5.90
N THR A 311 10.45 -1.35 -4.85
CA THR A 311 10.41 -2.82 -4.78
C THR A 311 8.99 -3.23 -4.39
N VAL A 312 8.36 -4.06 -5.22
CA VAL A 312 6.99 -4.55 -5.02
C VAL A 312 6.98 -6.07 -5.11
N GLU A 313 6.56 -6.70 -4.02
CA GLU A 313 6.46 -8.15 -3.87
C GLU A 313 4.99 -8.55 -3.81
N THR A 314 4.53 -9.39 -4.74
CA THR A 314 3.14 -9.88 -4.78
C THR A 314 2.99 -11.18 -3.99
N ILE A 315 1.84 -11.38 -3.35
CA ILE A 315 1.51 -12.66 -2.71
C ILE A 315 1.03 -13.73 -3.69
N ALA A 316 0.66 -13.36 -4.92
CA ALA A 316 0.01 -14.25 -5.89
C ALA A 316 0.52 -13.97 -7.32
N PRO A 317 1.78 -14.35 -7.66
CA PRO A 317 2.40 -13.97 -8.94
C PRO A 317 1.64 -14.48 -10.17
N GLY A 318 1.15 -15.72 -10.16
CA GLY A 318 0.47 -16.33 -11.31
C GLY A 318 -0.81 -15.62 -11.75
N CYS A 319 -1.64 -15.18 -10.80
CA CYS A 319 -2.89 -14.47 -11.11
C CYS A 319 -2.72 -12.95 -11.09
N ARG A 320 -1.78 -12.45 -10.28
CA ARG A 320 -1.62 -11.03 -9.98
C ARG A 320 -0.14 -10.62 -9.92
N PRO A 321 0.52 -10.51 -11.08
CA PRO A 321 1.92 -10.12 -11.13
C PRO A 321 2.12 -8.69 -10.58
N PRO A 322 3.30 -8.34 -10.06
CA PRO A 322 3.55 -7.03 -9.44
C PRO A 322 3.27 -5.84 -10.37
N ALA A 323 3.58 -5.99 -11.66
CA ALA A 323 3.27 -4.98 -12.68
C ALA A 323 1.76 -4.69 -12.77
N SER A 324 0.91 -5.68 -12.51
CA SER A 324 -0.54 -5.50 -12.45
C SER A 324 -0.97 -4.70 -11.22
N LEU A 325 -0.38 -5.01 -10.06
CA LEU A 325 -0.63 -4.30 -8.81
C LEU A 325 -0.29 -2.81 -8.91
N VAL A 326 0.88 -2.48 -9.48
CA VAL A 326 1.31 -1.09 -9.66
C VAL A 326 0.35 -0.34 -10.59
N ARG A 327 -0.13 -0.97 -11.68
CA ARG A 327 -1.14 -0.37 -12.56
C ARG A 327 -2.46 -0.12 -11.83
N CYS A 328 -2.92 -1.10 -11.05
CA CYS A 328 -4.13 -0.95 -10.22
C CYS A 328 -3.98 0.19 -9.22
N ALA A 329 -2.79 0.37 -8.62
CA ALA A 329 -2.56 1.46 -7.67
C ALA A 329 -2.70 2.84 -8.32
N PHE A 330 -2.19 3.01 -9.55
CA PHE A 330 -2.42 4.25 -10.29
C PHE A 330 -3.90 4.47 -10.61
N ASP A 331 -4.62 3.41 -10.97
CA ASP A 331 -6.05 3.47 -11.25
C ASP A 331 -6.90 3.85 -10.05
N VAL A 332 -6.55 3.38 -8.85
CA VAL A 332 -7.20 3.78 -7.61
C VAL A 332 -7.08 5.29 -7.39
N MET A 333 -5.89 5.87 -7.55
CA MET A 333 -5.71 7.32 -7.39
C MET A 333 -6.46 8.10 -8.46
N ILE A 334 -6.40 7.68 -9.73
CA ILE A 334 -7.14 8.32 -10.82
C ILE A 334 -8.64 8.29 -10.53
N SER A 335 -9.17 7.16 -10.09
CA SER A 335 -10.59 7.00 -9.72
C SER A 335 -10.99 7.93 -8.56
N LYS A 336 -10.12 8.12 -7.57
CA LYS A 336 -10.35 9.09 -6.48
C LYS A 336 -10.45 10.52 -7.01
N CYS A 337 -9.49 10.94 -7.82
CA CYS A 337 -9.52 12.28 -8.40
C CYS A 337 -10.78 12.50 -9.24
N CYS A 338 -11.14 11.56 -10.11
CA CYS A 338 -12.37 11.65 -10.91
C CYS A 338 -13.63 11.74 -10.03
N HIS A 339 -13.67 10.97 -8.94
CA HIS A 339 -14.79 10.99 -8.02
C HIS A 339 -14.97 12.38 -7.36
N TYR A 340 -13.91 12.91 -6.74
CA TYR A 340 -14.00 14.21 -6.06
C TYR A 340 -14.17 15.39 -7.02
N LEU A 341 -13.63 15.31 -8.25
CA LEU A 341 -13.91 16.30 -9.29
C LEU A 341 -15.41 16.34 -9.62
N ALA A 342 -16.05 15.18 -9.81
CA ALA A 342 -17.48 15.11 -10.07
C ALA A 342 -18.33 15.68 -8.92
N VAL A 343 -17.89 15.47 -7.66
CA VAL A 343 -18.56 16.06 -6.48
C VAL A 343 -18.44 17.59 -6.50
N ILE A 344 -17.27 18.15 -6.81
CA ILE A 344 -17.05 19.61 -6.87
C ILE A 344 -17.77 20.26 -8.06
N GLU A 345 -17.97 19.53 -9.15
CA GLU A 345 -18.71 20.00 -10.33
C GLU A 345 -20.23 19.94 -10.16
N THR A 346 -20.71 19.32 -9.09
CA THR A 346 -22.15 19.26 -8.79
C THR A 346 -22.68 20.66 -8.46
N PRO A 347 -23.79 21.11 -9.09
CA PRO A 347 -24.37 22.42 -8.81
C PRO A 347 -24.72 22.58 -7.33
N GLY A 348 -24.34 23.71 -6.73
CA GLY A 348 -24.59 23.98 -5.30
C GLY A 348 -23.42 23.62 -4.36
N PHE A 349 -22.34 23.03 -4.87
CA PHE A 349 -21.17 22.71 -4.05
C PHE A 349 -20.48 24.00 -3.55
N GLY A 350 -20.52 24.23 -2.23
CA GLY A 350 -19.91 25.37 -1.57
C GLY A 350 -20.79 26.63 -1.45
N ASP A 351 -22.09 26.53 -1.72
CA ASP A 351 -23.05 27.64 -1.57
C ASP A 351 -23.55 27.84 -0.12
N HIS A 352 -23.17 26.96 0.81
CA HIS A 352 -23.45 27.11 2.24
C HIS A 352 -22.51 28.14 2.88
N ILE A 353 -22.92 29.41 2.83
CA ILE A 353 -22.28 30.49 3.60
C ILE A 353 -22.84 30.41 5.03
N GLU A 354 -22.15 29.69 5.94
CA GLU A 354 -22.43 29.85 7.36
C GLU A 354 -21.88 31.19 7.84
N GLU A 355 -22.77 32.04 8.40
CA GLU A 355 -22.40 33.27 9.09
C GLU A 355 -21.47 32.94 10.27
N GLU A 356 -20.35 33.66 10.37
CA GLU A 356 -19.32 33.47 11.40
C GLU A 356 -19.90 33.20 12.80
N CYS A 357 -19.31 32.21 13.48
CA CYS A 357 -19.42 32.05 14.93
C CYS A 357 -19.22 33.41 15.61
N LYS A 358 -20.28 33.93 16.25
CA LYS A 358 -20.20 35.17 17.02
C LYS A 358 -19.10 35.02 18.09
N PRO A 359 -18.23 36.02 18.27
CA PRO A 359 -17.27 36.01 19.37
C PRO A 359 -18.02 35.93 20.69
N PHE A 360 -17.57 35.07 21.58
CA PHE A 360 -18.12 34.90 22.93
C PHE A 360 -17.92 36.20 23.72
N THR A 361 -18.89 37.10 23.68
CA THR A 361 -18.95 38.26 24.57
C THR A 361 -19.50 37.79 25.90
N GLY A 362 -18.61 37.56 26.86
CA GLY A 362 -19.00 37.25 28.23
C GLY A 362 -19.70 38.45 28.88
N SER A 363 -20.98 38.28 29.24
CA SER A 363 -21.61 38.88 30.42
C SER A 363 -23.07 38.44 30.52
N GLY A 364 -23.44 37.82 31.65
CA GLY A 364 -24.84 37.72 32.10
C GLY A 364 -25.35 36.31 32.32
N ASP A 365 -25.43 35.93 33.60
CA ASP A 365 -26.06 34.71 34.11
C ASP A 365 -27.49 34.49 33.58
N THR A 366 -27.81 33.27 33.15
CA THR A 366 -29.00 32.51 33.59
C THR A 366 -28.98 31.11 32.99
N ALA A 367 -29.33 30.13 33.82
CA ALA A 367 -29.28 28.70 33.53
C ALA A 367 -30.28 28.26 32.45
N SER A 368 -29.80 27.52 31.45
CA SER A 368 -30.55 26.45 30.78
C SER A 368 -29.59 25.52 30.05
N GLU A 369 -29.34 24.34 30.64
CA GLU A 369 -28.58 23.26 30.02
C GLU A 369 -29.38 22.53 28.94
N SER A 370 -28.63 21.95 27.99
CA SER A 370 -28.97 20.79 27.16
C SER A 370 -30.09 20.94 26.11
N GLN A 371 -29.72 21.34 24.87
CA GLN A 371 -30.43 20.91 23.64
C GLN A 371 -29.78 21.29 22.29
N THR A 372 -28.58 21.87 22.24
CA THR A 372 -28.02 22.41 20.98
C THR A 372 -26.99 21.54 20.26
N THR A 373 -26.49 20.46 20.88
CA THR A 373 -25.45 19.60 20.28
C THR A 373 -25.99 18.47 19.40
N GLU A 374 -27.29 18.16 19.42
CA GLU A 374 -27.84 17.03 18.65
C GLU A 374 -28.38 17.39 17.25
N LYS A 375 -28.62 18.68 16.94
CA LYS A 375 -29.26 19.07 15.67
C LYS A 375 -28.31 19.25 14.48
N CYS A 376 -27.00 19.32 14.70
CA CYS A 376 -26.03 19.43 13.60
C CYS A 376 -25.62 18.05 13.02
N LEU A 377 -25.74 16.98 13.81
CA LEU A 377 -25.36 15.61 13.39
C LEU A 377 -26.37 14.95 12.44
N THR A 378 -27.61 15.46 12.36
CA THR A 378 -28.68 14.83 11.56
C THR A 378 -28.75 15.32 10.10
N SER A 379 -28.04 16.39 9.74
CA SER A 379 -27.98 16.89 8.35
C SER A 379 -26.82 16.31 7.52
N ALA A 380 -25.86 15.64 8.16
CA ALA A 380 -24.56 15.25 7.58
C ALA A 380 -24.53 13.92 6.80
N LYS A 381 -25.65 13.20 6.66
CA LYS A 381 -25.69 11.91 5.95
C LYS A 381 -25.95 12.02 4.44
N GLY A 382 -26.20 13.22 3.90
CA GLY A 382 -26.66 13.43 2.52
C GLY A 382 -25.60 13.29 1.41
N ASN A 383 -24.31 13.45 1.72
CA ASN A 383 -23.26 13.57 0.68
C ASN A 383 -22.27 12.39 0.65
N ARG A 384 -22.61 11.25 1.28
CA ARG A 384 -21.74 10.08 1.31
C ARG A 384 -22.02 9.15 0.13
N SER A 385 -20.96 8.74 -0.56
CA SER A 385 -20.98 7.88 -1.74
C SER A 385 -20.11 6.64 -1.50
N GLN A 386 -20.13 5.67 -2.41
CA GLN A 386 -19.20 4.53 -2.36
C GLN A 386 -18.09 4.66 -3.40
N LEU A 387 -16.85 4.45 -2.96
CA LEU A 387 -15.67 4.42 -3.80
C LEU A 387 -14.74 3.28 -3.36
N ASN A 388 -14.39 2.39 -4.29
CA ASN A 388 -13.48 1.26 -4.04
C ASN A 388 -13.86 0.41 -2.81
N GLY A 389 -15.17 0.19 -2.60
CA GLY A 389 -15.70 -0.61 -1.50
C GLY A 389 -15.79 0.11 -0.16
N ARG A 390 -15.62 1.44 -0.12
CA ARG A 390 -15.73 2.25 1.09
C ARG A 390 -16.68 3.42 0.93
N GLU A 391 -17.25 3.85 2.05
CA GLU A 391 -18.00 5.09 2.14
C GLU A 391 -17.02 6.27 2.12
N VAL A 392 -17.17 7.18 1.17
CA VAL A 392 -16.37 8.41 1.04
C VAL A 392 -17.28 9.62 0.92
N GLY A 393 -16.75 10.80 1.19
CA GLY A 393 -17.51 12.04 1.07
C GLY A 393 -16.62 13.27 1.04
N LEU A 394 -17.11 14.35 0.44
CA LEU A 394 -16.46 15.65 0.45
C LEU A 394 -17.46 16.70 0.91
N GLU A 395 -17.13 17.36 2.00
CA GLU A 395 -17.93 18.42 2.61
C GLU A 395 -17.12 19.72 2.65
N VAL A 396 -17.84 20.84 2.56
CA VAL A 396 -17.27 22.17 2.74
C VAL A 396 -17.61 22.62 4.16
N ALA A 397 -16.65 22.52 5.07
CA ALA A 397 -16.84 22.89 6.48
C ALA A 397 -16.93 24.41 6.65
N HIS A 398 -16.13 25.16 5.90
CA HIS A 398 -16.13 26.62 5.98
C HIS A 398 -15.69 27.24 4.66
N VAL A 399 -16.35 28.33 4.26
CA VAL A 399 -15.88 29.22 3.20
C VAL A 399 -15.98 30.65 3.70
N SER A 400 -14.89 31.39 3.58
CA SER A 400 -14.89 32.82 3.88
C SER A 400 -15.72 33.59 2.87
N ARG A 401 -16.32 34.73 3.27
CA ARG A 401 -17.14 35.58 2.38
C ARG A 401 -16.39 36.06 1.13
N ASP A 402 -15.08 36.26 1.26
CA ASP A 402 -14.19 36.65 0.16
C ASP A 402 -13.82 35.46 -0.75
N LYS A 403 -14.25 34.24 -0.41
CA LYS A 403 -13.92 32.96 -1.06
C LYS A 403 -12.43 32.64 -1.11
N LEU A 404 -11.59 33.42 -0.43
CA LEU A 404 -10.13 33.22 -0.41
C LEU A 404 -9.71 32.11 0.53
N ARG A 405 -10.54 31.78 1.52
CA ARG A 405 -10.29 30.72 2.49
C ARG A 405 -11.40 29.70 2.45
N ALA A 406 -11.03 28.43 2.41
CA ALA A 406 -11.97 27.34 2.61
C ALA A 406 -11.34 26.18 3.35
N THR A 407 -12.15 25.51 4.16
CA THR A 407 -11.83 24.26 4.85
C THR A 407 -12.75 23.19 4.30
N PHE A 408 -12.16 22.11 3.81
CA PHE A 408 -12.85 20.95 3.25
C PHE A 408 -12.65 19.75 4.15
N ILE A 409 -13.67 18.92 4.28
CA ILE A 409 -13.59 17.64 5.00
C ILE A 409 -13.71 16.52 3.98
N PHE A 410 -12.67 15.70 3.85
CA PHE A 410 -12.73 14.46 3.09
C PHE A 410 -12.97 13.31 4.06
N HIS A 411 -14.12 12.65 3.95
CA HIS A 411 -14.43 11.42 4.68
C HIS A 411 -13.93 10.20 3.90
N GLY A 412 -13.39 9.20 4.60
CA GLY A 412 -12.85 7.98 4.01
C GLY A 412 -11.44 8.13 3.44
N GLU A 413 -10.82 9.30 3.60
CA GLU A 413 -9.50 9.63 3.05
C GLU A 413 -8.48 9.93 4.14
N ASP A 414 -7.21 9.76 3.80
CA ASP A 414 -6.09 9.93 4.72
C ASP A 414 -4.91 10.65 4.04
N HIS A 415 -3.72 10.53 4.63
CA HIS A 415 -2.47 11.05 4.08
C HIS A 415 -2.18 10.64 2.63
N THR A 416 -2.75 9.52 2.16
CA THR A 416 -2.56 9.00 0.79
C THR A 416 -3.03 10.01 -0.25
N LEU A 417 -4.25 10.55 -0.08
CA LEU A 417 -4.77 11.62 -0.93
C LEU A 417 -4.26 12.98 -0.45
N GLY A 418 -4.32 13.24 0.86
CA GLY A 418 -4.03 14.57 1.43
C GLY A 418 -2.64 15.09 1.11
N LEU A 419 -1.59 14.25 1.23
CA LEU A 419 -0.21 14.68 0.99
C LEU A 419 0.04 14.99 -0.51
N ALA A 420 -0.43 14.11 -1.39
CA ALA A 420 -0.26 14.28 -2.84
C ALA A 420 -1.08 15.47 -3.37
N LEU A 421 -2.31 15.64 -2.89
CA LEU A 421 -3.17 16.77 -3.27
C LEU A 421 -2.60 18.10 -2.76
N ARG A 422 -2.14 18.14 -1.49
CA ARG A 422 -1.46 19.32 -0.95
C ARG A 422 -0.27 19.73 -1.79
N TYR A 423 0.54 18.76 -2.24
CA TYR A 423 1.66 19.05 -3.13
C TYR A 423 1.17 19.74 -4.41
N CYS A 424 0.15 19.22 -5.09
CA CYS A 424 -0.40 19.81 -6.31
C CYS A 424 -0.97 21.23 -6.08
N VAL A 425 -1.73 21.44 -5.01
CA VAL A 425 -2.34 22.75 -4.69
C VAL A 425 -1.27 23.80 -4.40
N LEU A 426 -0.22 23.47 -3.66
CA LEU A 426 0.87 24.40 -3.33
C LEU A 426 1.70 24.85 -4.54
N ARG A 427 1.60 24.17 -5.69
CA ARG A 427 2.28 24.60 -6.92
C ARG A 427 1.57 25.76 -7.63
N ASN A 428 0.31 26.03 -7.29
CA ASN A 428 -0.37 27.22 -7.78
C ASN A 428 0.17 28.47 -7.06
N GLN A 429 0.77 29.41 -7.80
CA GLN A 429 1.36 30.64 -7.23
C GLN A 429 0.32 31.55 -6.55
N LEU A 430 -0.95 31.38 -6.91
CA LEU A 430 -2.09 32.08 -6.31
C LEU A 430 -2.44 31.53 -4.93
N VAL A 431 -2.01 30.33 -4.57
CA VAL A 431 -2.16 29.76 -3.23
C VAL A 431 -1.14 30.40 -2.30
N ASN A 432 -1.62 30.88 -1.15
CA ASN A 432 -0.76 31.37 -0.08
C ASN A 432 -0.37 30.24 0.88
N PHE A 433 -1.34 29.41 1.24
CA PHE A 433 -1.17 28.34 2.20
C PHE A 433 -2.10 27.18 1.84
N CYS A 434 -1.59 25.96 2.00
CA CYS A 434 -2.39 24.75 1.94
C CYS A 434 -1.84 23.75 2.96
N GLY A 435 -2.73 23.28 3.81
CA GLY A 435 -2.46 22.34 4.89
C GLY A 435 -3.54 21.29 4.95
N TYR A 436 -3.23 20.16 5.57
CA TYR A 436 -4.25 19.21 5.98
C TYR A 436 -3.88 18.60 7.32
N CYS A 437 -4.88 18.16 8.07
CA CYS A 437 -4.68 17.42 9.31
C CYS A 437 -5.63 16.23 9.36
N VAL A 438 -5.16 15.15 9.98
CA VAL A 438 -6.01 14.07 10.47
C VAL A 438 -6.40 14.48 11.89
N PRO A 439 -7.67 14.81 12.18
CA PRO A 439 -8.07 15.30 13.50
C PRO A 439 -7.84 14.25 14.59
N HIS A 440 -8.16 12.99 14.30
CA HIS A 440 -7.92 11.88 15.20
C HIS A 440 -7.65 10.58 14.41
N PRO A 441 -6.70 9.72 14.82
CA PRO A 441 -6.38 8.48 14.10
C PRO A 441 -7.53 7.46 13.96
N LEU A 442 -8.53 7.54 14.84
CA LEU A 442 -9.74 6.70 14.80
C LEU A 442 -10.85 7.28 13.91
N GLU A 443 -10.75 8.54 13.51
CA GLU A 443 -11.71 9.17 12.62
C GLU A 443 -11.20 9.06 11.19
N ASP A 444 -11.97 8.39 10.34
CA ASP A 444 -11.61 8.24 8.92
C ASP A 444 -11.99 9.52 8.14
N MET A 445 -11.28 10.60 8.41
CA MET A 445 -11.40 11.86 7.69
C MET A 445 -10.12 12.71 7.75
N ILE A 446 -9.99 13.62 6.78
CA ILE A 446 -9.00 14.70 6.80
C ILE A 446 -9.67 16.05 6.64
N ASN A 447 -9.18 17.03 7.41
CA ASN A 447 -9.51 18.43 7.21
C ASN A 447 -8.45 19.04 6.30
N PHE A 448 -8.87 19.69 5.23
CA PHE A 448 -8.01 20.23 4.18
C PHE A 448 -8.26 21.73 4.03
N ASP A 449 -7.25 22.53 4.36
CA ASP A 449 -7.35 23.98 4.42
C ASP A 449 -6.63 24.60 3.23
N ILE A 450 -7.29 25.54 2.55
CA ILE A 450 -6.72 26.33 1.47
C ILE A 450 -6.91 27.81 1.77
N GLN A 451 -5.81 28.56 1.67
CA GLN A 451 -5.83 30.01 1.66
C GLN A 451 -5.20 30.52 0.36
N MET A 452 -5.96 31.32 -0.37
CA MET A 452 -5.56 31.98 -1.61
C MET A 452 -5.04 33.39 -1.35
N LYS A 453 -4.13 33.86 -2.21
CA LYS A 453 -3.77 35.28 -2.35
C LYS A 453 -4.83 36.02 -3.16
N ARG A 454 -5.35 35.38 -4.21
CA ARG A 454 -6.39 35.88 -5.14
C ARG A 454 -7.15 34.69 -5.75
N GLY A 455 -8.42 34.88 -6.11
CA GLY A 455 -9.26 33.83 -6.72
C GLY A 455 -10.15 33.12 -5.70
N SER A 456 -10.62 31.91 -6.01
CA SER A 456 -11.47 31.10 -5.14
C SER A 456 -10.71 29.89 -4.62
N ALA A 457 -10.86 29.58 -3.33
CA ALA A 457 -10.29 28.38 -2.72
C ALA A 457 -10.89 27.08 -3.30
N ILE A 458 -12.17 27.12 -3.72
CA ILE A 458 -12.84 25.97 -4.36
C ILE A 458 -12.23 25.70 -5.75
N ASP A 459 -11.95 26.75 -6.51
CA ASP A 459 -11.31 26.60 -7.83
C ASP A 459 -9.89 26.05 -7.67
N ALA A 460 -9.14 26.50 -6.65
CA ALA A 460 -7.81 25.96 -6.35
C ALA A 460 -7.84 24.48 -5.95
N LEU A 461 -8.88 24.03 -5.24
CA LEU A 461 -9.09 22.60 -4.95
C LEU A 461 -9.36 21.81 -6.24
N ARG A 462 -10.23 22.32 -7.11
CA ARG A 462 -10.55 21.71 -8.42
C ARG A 462 -9.30 21.59 -9.27
N ASP A 463 -8.53 22.68 -9.42
CA ASP A 463 -7.28 22.71 -10.18
C ASP A 463 -6.24 21.74 -9.60
N GLY A 464 -6.15 21.65 -8.28
CA GLY A 464 -5.27 20.71 -7.58
C GLY A 464 -5.62 19.25 -7.87
N LEU A 465 -6.91 18.89 -7.82
CA LEU A 465 -7.39 17.54 -8.13
C LEU A 465 -7.21 17.19 -9.61
N GLN A 466 -7.45 18.13 -10.52
CA GLN A 466 -7.21 17.96 -11.95
C GLN A 466 -5.72 17.77 -12.24
N CYS A 467 -4.86 18.55 -11.60
CA CYS A 467 -3.41 18.42 -11.69
C CYS A 467 -2.94 17.04 -11.20
N LEU A 468 -3.45 16.59 -10.05
CA LEU A 468 -3.15 15.27 -9.48
C LEU A 468 -3.58 14.14 -10.42
N HIS A 469 -4.80 14.22 -10.95
CA HIS A 469 -5.33 13.29 -11.95
C HIS A 469 -4.40 13.18 -13.17
N ASP A 470 -4.02 14.31 -13.75
CA ASP A 470 -3.20 14.33 -14.97
C ASP A 470 -1.78 13.82 -14.73
N CYS A 471 -1.20 14.10 -13.55
CA CYS A 471 0.08 13.54 -13.13
C CYS A 471 0.00 12.01 -13.03
N PHE A 472 -0.99 11.45 -12.33
CA PHE A 472 -1.13 9.99 -12.19
C PHE A 472 -1.48 9.30 -13.51
N LYS A 473 -2.28 9.95 -14.37
CA LYS A 473 -2.56 9.46 -15.73
C LYS A 473 -1.28 9.37 -16.56
N HIS A 474 -0.43 10.40 -16.49
CA HIS A 474 0.88 10.38 -17.15
C HIS A 474 1.81 9.32 -16.57
N ILE A 475 1.93 9.22 -15.24
CA ILE A 475 2.74 8.19 -14.56
C ILE A 475 2.33 6.78 -15.05
N LYS A 476 1.02 6.50 -15.08
CA LYS A 476 0.49 5.22 -15.57
C LYS A 476 0.87 4.94 -17.03
N GLN A 477 0.82 5.95 -17.91
CA GLN A 477 1.19 5.81 -19.31
C GLN A 477 2.69 5.55 -19.48
N THR A 478 3.53 6.33 -18.80
CA THR A 478 4.99 6.19 -18.83
C THR A 478 5.42 4.82 -18.30
N PHE A 479 4.82 4.36 -17.19
CA PHE A 479 5.05 3.01 -16.65
C PHE A 479 4.67 1.90 -17.65
N LYS A 480 3.52 2.02 -18.33
CA LYS A 480 3.10 1.06 -19.36
C LYS A 480 4.08 1.03 -20.55
N SER A 481 4.58 2.19 -20.98
CA SER A 481 5.56 2.29 -22.06
C SER A 481 6.91 1.68 -21.66
N ALA A 482 7.36 1.92 -20.43
CA ALA A 482 8.59 1.36 -19.87
C ALA A 482 8.51 -0.17 -19.78
N LEU A 483 7.38 -0.72 -19.30
CA LEU A 483 7.13 -2.17 -19.26
C LEU A 483 7.19 -2.82 -20.66
N LYS A 484 6.53 -2.21 -21.65
CA LYS A 484 6.57 -2.71 -23.04
C LYS A 484 7.98 -2.71 -23.61
N SER A 485 8.74 -1.65 -23.34
CA SER A 485 10.13 -1.50 -23.80
C SER A 485 11.03 -2.56 -23.17
N SER A 486 10.95 -2.75 -21.85
CA SER A 486 11.67 -3.80 -21.10
C SER A 486 11.43 -5.20 -21.67
N ARG A 487 10.17 -5.55 -21.93
CA ARG A 487 9.80 -6.85 -22.52
C ARG A 487 10.31 -7.03 -23.94
N SER A 488 10.42 -5.95 -24.72
CA SER A 488 10.99 -6.00 -26.07
C SER A 488 12.51 -6.16 -26.07
N THR A 489 13.21 -5.63 -25.08
CA THR A 489 14.68 -5.75 -24.98
C THR A 489 15.13 -7.14 -24.53
N ARG A 490 14.24 -7.91 -23.88
CA ARG A 490 14.51 -9.26 -23.38
C ARG A 490 14.12 -10.39 -24.33
N LYS A 491 13.30 -10.11 -25.34
CA LYS A 491 13.05 -11.03 -26.47
C LYS A 491 14.12 -10.82 -27.52
#